data_AF-A0A838VM27-F1
#
_entry.id   AF-A0A838VM27-F1
#
_cell.length_a   1.000
_cell.length_b   1.000
_cell.length_c   1.000
_cell.angle_alpha   90.00
_cell.angle_beta   90.00
_cell.angle_gamma   90.00
#
_symmetry.space_group_name_H-M   'P 1'
#
loop_
_entity.id
_entity.type
_entity.pdbx_description
1 polymer ?
#
loop_
_entity_poly.entity_id
_entity_poly.type
_entity_poly.pdbx_seq_one_letter_code
_entity_poly.pdbx_strand_id
1 'polypeptide(L)'
;MSTTTIAFFNSKAGVGKTSLVYHLAWMYSDLGYQVVAADLDPQANLSMFFLNEDRLQEIWLEEQPRKTIFGSMLPLLKGLG
;
A
#
# COMPACT_ATOMS: atom_id res chain seq x y z
N MET A 1 10.43 -18.57 9.32
CA MET A 1 9.30 -17.93 10.01
C MET A 1 8.12 -17.88 9.05
N SER A 2 6.90 -18.11 9.52
CA SER A 2 5.69 -17.99 8.70
C SER A 2 5.06 -16.62 8.95
N THR A 3 4.69 -15.91 7.89
CA THR A 3 3.98 -14.62 7.97
C THR A 3 2.50 -14.87 7.78
N THR A 4 1.67 -14.35 8.68
CA THR A 4 0.21 -14.35 8.51
C THR A 4 -0.19 -13.23 7.56
N THR A 5 -0.85 -13.56 6.46
CA THR A 5 -1.36 -12.58 5.49
C THR A 5 -2.87 -12.45 5.62
N ILE A 6 -3.37 -11.23 5.78
CA ILE A 6 -4.81 -10.92 5.87
C ILE A 6 -5.14 -9.96 4.74
N ALA A 7 -6.11 -10.33 3.88
CA ALA A 7 -6.56 -9.52 2.75
C ALA A 7 -7.98 -9.00 2.99
N PHE A 8 -8.18 -7.70 2.81
CA PHE A 8 -9.48 -7.06 2.95
C PHE A 8 -10.05 -6.77 1.56
N PHE A 9 -11.22 -7.36 1.25
CA PHE A 9 -11.89 -7.18 -0.03
C PHE A 9 -13.37 -6.82 0.19
N ASN A 10 -13.86 -5.82 -0.53
CA ASN A 10 -15.30 -5.51 -0.63
C ASN A 10 -15.52 -4.66 -1.89
N SER A 11 -16.49 -5.05 -2.72
CA SER A 11 -16.84 -4.40 -3.99
C SER A 11 -17.50 -3.02 -3.84
N LYS A 12 -17.99 -2.66 -2.64
CA LYS A 12 -18.60 -1.36 -2.39
C LYS A 12 -17.57 -0.33 -1.89
N ALA A 13 -17.53 0.83 -2.55
CA ALA A 13 -16.73 1.97 -2.12
C ALA A 13 -17.32 2.62 -0.85
N GLY A 14 -16.48 3.30 -0.05
CA GLY A 14 -16.94 4.10 1.09
C GLY A 14 -17.38 3.34 2.34
N VAL A 15 -17.15 2.01 2.42
CA VAL A 15 -17.57 1.18 3.57
C VAL A 15 -16.55 1.11 4.72
N GLY A 16 -15.49 1.93 4.69
CA GLY A 16 -14.50 2.02 5.78
C GLY A 16 -13.37 0.98 5.78
N LYS A 17 -13.23 0.16 4.74
CA LYS A 17 -12.16 -0.87 4.65
C LYS A 17 -10.76 -0.31 4.91
N THR A 18 -10.39 0.74 4.18
CA THR A 18 -9.04 1.30 4.23
C THR A 18 -8.72 1.86 5.61
N SER A 19 -9.67 2.56 6.22
CA SER A 19 -9.54 3.06 7.60
C SER A 19 -9.40 1.91 8.60
N LEU A 20 -10.15 0.81 8.43
CA LEU A 20 -10.02 -0.37 9.26
C LEU A 20 -8.62 -1.00 9.14
N VAL A 21 -8.10 -1.16 7.93
CA VAL A 21 -6.74 -1.69 7.69
C VAL A 21 -5.69 -0.80 8.36
N TYR A 22 -5.80 0.52 8.20
CA TYR A 22 -4.89 1.48 8.83
C TYR A 22 -4.86 1.34 10.36
N HIS A 23 -6.03 1.31 11.01
CA HIS A 23 -6.10 1.18 12.46
C HIS A 23 -5.60 -0.18 12.96
N LEU A 24 -5.96 -1.28 12.26
CA LEU A 24 -5.47 -2.61 12.63
C LEU A 24 -3.95 -2.70 12.55
N ALA A 25 -3.33 -2.12 11.53
CA ALA A 25 -1.87 -2.12 11.40
C ALA A 25 -1.19 -1.44 12.59
N TRP A 26 -1.69 -0.28 13.04
CA TRP A 26 -1.20 0.39 14.25
C TRP A 26 -1.45 -0.43 15.52
N MET A 27 -2.65 -0.99 15.69
CA MET A 27 -2.97 -1.83 16.85
C MET A 27 -2.07 -3.07 16.94
N TYR A 28 -1.77 -3.71 15.81
CA TYR A 28 -0.84 -4.84 15.79
C TYR A 28 0.60 -4.41 16.08
N SER A 29 1.02 -3.24 15.58
CA SER A 29 2.32 -2.66 15.93
C SER A 29 2.41 -2.39 17.44
N ASP A 30 1.38 -1.82 18.06
CA ASP A 30 1.33 -1.55 19.51
C ASP A 30 1.36 -2.82 20.35
N LEU A 31 0.88 -3.94 19.81
CA LEU A 31 0.99 -5.26 20.42
C LEU A 31 2.37 -5.93 20.21
N GLY A 32 3.31 -5.25 19.56
CA GLY A 32 4.68 -5.72 19.33
C GLY A 32 4.87 -6.59 18.08
N TYR A 33 3.89 -6.64 17.18
CA TYR A 33 4.04 -7.36 15.91
C TYR A 33 4.79 -6.52 14.88
N GLN A 34 5.63 -7.18 14.07
CA GLN A 34 6.18 -6.57 12.85
C GLN A 34 5.11 -6.61 11.75
N VAL A 35 4.61 -5.44 11.37
CA VAL A 35 3.48 -5.31 10.44
C VAL A 35 3.96 -4.69 9.14
N VAL A 36 3.51 -5.26 8.01
CA VAL A 36 3.62 -4.67 6.69
C VAL A 36 2.21 -4.41 6.17
N ALA A 37 1.90 -3.14 5.90
CA ALA A 37 0.69 -2.75 5.21
C ALA A 37 0.97 -2.68 3.70
N ALA A 38 0.17 -3.39 2.88
CA ALA A 38 0.28 -3.37 1.43
C ALA A 38 -0.96 -2.71 0.82
N ASP A 39 -0.73 -1.65 0.04
CA ASP A 39 -1.77 -0.94 -0.69
C ASP A 39 -1.80 -1.43 -2.15
N LEU A 40 -2.84 -2.19 -2.49
CA LEU A 40 -3.05 -2.75 -3.83
C LEU A 40 -4.29 -2.14 -4.51
N ASP A 41 -4.81 -1.04 -3.98
CA ASP A 41 -5.86 -0.27 -4.60
C ASP A 41 -5.22 0.83 -5.48
N PRO A 42 -5.55 0.94 -6.78
CA PRO A 42 -5.06 2.02 -7.64
C PRO A 42 -5.30 3.43 -7.09
N GLN A 43 -6.27 3.62 -6.18
CA GLN A 43 -6.51 4.91 -5.52
C GLN A 43 -5.47 5.27 -4.44
N ALA A 44 -4.63 4.32 -4.01
CA ALA A 44 -3.56 4.52 -3.04
C ALA A 44 -4.00 5.15 -1.70
N ASN A 45 -5.27 4.98 -1.31
CA ASN A 45 -5.84 5.61 -0.12
C ASN A 45 -5.16 5.16 1.17
N LEU A 46 -4.70 3.91 1.26
CA LEU A 46 -4.01 3.43 2.46
C LEU A 46 -2.64 4.09 2.58
N SER A 47 -1.92 4.21 1.46
CA SER A 47 -0.62 4.88 1.38
C SER A 47 -0.73 6.34 1.85
N MET A 48 -1.80 7.03 1.46
CA MET A 48 -2.08 8.41 1.90
C MET A 48 -2.37 8.56 3.40
N PHE A 49 -2.82 7.50 4.07
CA PHE A 49 -2.99 7.53 5.53
C PHE A 49 -1.67 7.32 6.29
N PHE A 50 -0.70 6.63 5.69
CA PHE A 50 0.60 6.34 6.32
C PHE A 50 1.68 7.37 6.02
N LEU A 51 1.64 7.98 4.84
CA LEU A 51 2.69 8.86 4.34
C LEU A 51 2.17 10.29 4.23
N ASN A 52 3.03 11.25 4.53
CA ASN A 52 2.74 12.65 4.23
C ASN A 52 2.85 12.91 2.72
N GLU A 53 2.33 14.06 2.29
CA GLU A 53 2.27 14.46 0.89
C GLU A 53 3.64 14.52 0.22
N ASP A 54 4.64 15.10 0.91
CA ASP A 54 6.02 15.19 0.40
C ASP A 54 6.61 13.81 0.08
N ARG A 55 6.46 12.84 0.99
CA ARG A 55 6.97 11.48 0.80
C ARG A 55 6.22 10.73 -0.31
N LEU A 56 4.91 10.96 -0.44
CA LEU A 56 4.15 10.42 -1.57
C LEU A 56 4.67 11.00 -2.89
N GLN A 57 4.88 12.31 -2.93
CA GLN A 57 5.40 13.00 -4.11
C GLN A 57 6.78 12.46 -4.52
N GLU A 58 7.70 12.25 -3.58
CA GLU A 58 9.01 11.62 -3.83
C GLU A 58 8.91 10.19 -4.37
N ILE A 59 7.88 9.43 -3.98
CA ILE A 59 7.64 8.07 -4.45
C ILE A 59 7.08 8.07 -5.87
N TRP A 60 6.19 9.01 -6.18
CA TRP A 60 5.47 9.07 -7.45
C TRP A 60 6.16 9.86 -8.56
N LEU A 61 6.87 10.95 -8.22
CA LEU A 61 7.45 11.89 -9.20
C LEU A 61 8.92 11.65 -9.51
N GLU A 62 9.68 11.02 -8.61
CA GLU A 62 11.06 10.69 -8.94
C GLU A 62 11.10 9.67 -10.09
N GLU A 63 12.04 9.84 -11.03
CA GLU A 63 12.28 8.95 -12.17
C GLU A 63 12.82 7.56 -11.77
N GLN A 64 12.56 7.11 -10.53
CA GLN A 64 12.92 5.79 -10.05
C GLN A 64 11.74 4.83 -10.24
N PRO A 65 11.73 4.02 -11.31
CA PRO A 65 10.56 3.23 -11.68
C PRO A 65 10.25 2.08 -10.71
N ARG A 66 10.94 1.91 -9.58
CA ARG A 66 10.82 0.69 -8.74
C ARG A 66 10.43 0.93 -7.29
N LYS A 67 10.02 2.15 -6.92
CA LYS A 67 9.55 2.45 -5.57
C LYS A 67 8.13 1.93 -5.27
N THR A 68 7.36 1.60 -6.31
CA THR A 68 6.01 1.04 -6.19
C THR A 68 5.89 -0.31 -6.90
N ILE A 69 4.88 -1.08 -6.54
CA ILE A 69 4.52 -2.32 -7.25
C ILE A 69 4.19 -1.99 -8.72
N PHE A 70 3.39 -0.94 -8.95
CA PHE A 70 3.05 -0.48 -10.29
C PHE A 70 4.30 -0.15 -11.14
N GLY A 71 5.24 0.63 -10.58
CA GLY A 71 6.47 0.97 -11.28
C GLY A 71 7.28 -0.27 -11.66
N SER A 72 7.36 -1.25 -10.75
CA SER A 72 8.06 -2.52 -11.01
C SER A 72 7.44 -3.32 -12.16
N MET A 73 6.13 -3.16 -12.39
CA MET A 73 5.40 -3.79 -13.51
C MET A 73 5.46 -2.98 -14.81
N LEU A 74 5.89 -1.71 -14.77
CA LEU A 74 5.87 -0.81 -15.91
C LEU A 74 6.65 -1.32 -17.14
N PRO A 75 7.83 -1.98 -17.02
CA PRO A 75 8.51 -2.56 -18.19
C PRO A 75 7.66 -3.60 -18.92
N LEU A 76 6.93 -4.43 -18.17
CA LEU A 76 6.05 -5.46 -18.71
C LEU A 76 4.83 -4.83 -19.41
N LEU A 77 4.23 -3.79 -18.81
CA LEU A 77 3.11 -3.06 -19.41
C LEU A 77 3.49 -2.30 -20.69
N LYS A 78 4.75 -1.84 -20.79
CA LYS A 78 5.28 -1.14 -21.96
C LYS A 78 5.76 -2.08 -23.07
N GLY A 79 5.70 -3.39 -22.87
CA GLY A 79 6.21 -4.37 -23.83
C GLY A 79 7.74 -4.35 -23.97
N LEU A 80 8.45 -3.91 -22.93
CA LEU A 80 9.92 -3.89 -22.86
C LEU A 80 10.49 -5.16 -22.21
N GLY A 81 9.65 -6.22 -22.12
CA GLY A 81 9.99 -7.52 -21.56
C GLY A 81 10.75 -8.41 -22.54
#